data_AF-A0A355VTL2-F1
#
_entry.id   AF-A0A355VTL2-F1
#
_cell.length_a   1.000
_cell.length_b   1.000
_cell.length_c   1.000
_cell.angle_alpha   90.00
_cell.angle_beta   90.00
_cell.angle_gamma   90.00
#
_symmetry.space_group_name_H-M   'P 1'
#
loop_
_entity.id
_entity.type
_entity.pdbx_description
1 polymer ?
#
loop_
_entity_poly.entity_id
_entity_poly.type
_entity_poly.pdbx_seq_one_letter_code
_entity_poly.pdbx_strand_id
1 'polypeptide(L)' 'MTTQIPDTDLKALRKKLGLTQREFAEKYYMEIETLKSWEQGKRSPTDAVKLLLFLIENMPLDIEKTLEKYNIS' A
#
# COMPACT_ATOMS: atom_id res chain seq x y z
N MET A 1 -14.61 -20.13 -5.67
CA MET A 1 -14.65 -19.31 -4.45
C MET A 1 -13.90 -18.04 -4.76
N THR A 2 -14.60 -16.92 -4.98
CA THR A 2 -13.93 -15.62 -5.18
C THR A 2 -13.58 -15.08 -3.80
N THR A 3 -12.31 -15.19 -3.41
CA THR A 3 -11.82 -14.58 -2.17
C THR A 3 -11.92 -13.07 -2.32
N GLN A 4 -12.88 -12.44 -1.63
CA GLN A 4 -13.00 -11.00 -1.60
C GLN A 4 -11.89 -10.44 -0.71
N ILE A 5 -10.98 -9.68 -1.31
CA ILE A 5 -9.93 -8.98 -0.57
C ILE A 5 -10.59 -7.75 0.08
N PRO A 6 -10.40 -7.53 1.39
CA PRO A 6 -10.96 -6.36 2.06
C PRO A 6 -10.44 -5.07 1.44
N ASP A 7 -11.32 -4.08 1.32
CA ASP A 7 -10.90 -2.74 0.93
C ASP A 7 -10.16 -2.09 2.11
N THR A 8 -8.90 -1.73 1.88
CA THR A 8 -8.09 -0.98 2.85
C THR A 8 -8.26 0.52 2.59
N ASP A 9 -8.53 1.30 3.64
CA ASP A 9 -8.43 2.75 3.57
C ASP A 9 -6.95 3.13 3.46
N LEU A 10 -6.50 3.28 2.22
CA LEU A 10 -5.12 3.60 1.88
C LEU A 10 -4.62 4.88 2.55
N LYS A 11 -5.48 5.89 2.67
CA LYS A 11 -5.10 7.18 3.28
C LYS A 11 -4.92 7.03 4.78
N ALA A 12 -5.79 6.27 5.44
CA ALA A 12 -5.66 5.94 6.85
C ALA A 12 -4.40 5.11 7.11
N LEU A 13 -4.16 4.06 6.30
CA LEU A 13 -2.96 3.23 6.38
C LEU A 13 -1.69 4.06 6.25
N ARG A 14 -1.58 4.88 5.20
CA ARG A 14 -0.41 5.73 4.98
C ARG A 14 -0.16 6.67 6.16
N LYS A 15 -1.22 7.30 6.69
CA LYS A 15 -1.12 8.19 7.86
C LYS A 15 -0.68 7.44 9.12
N LYS A 16 -1.17 6.22 9.33
CA LYS A 16 -0.75 5.35 10.44
C LYS A 16 0.75 5.03 10.39
N LEU A 17 1.31 4.92 9.18
CA LEU A 17 2.75 4.73 8.95
C LEU A 17 3.57 6.04 9.02
N GLY A 18 2.93 7.19 9.20
CA GLY A 18 3.62 8.49 9.28
C GLY A 18 4.22 8.98 7.96
N LEU A 19 3.78 8.43 6.81
CA LEU A 19 4.37 8.72 5.50
C LEU A 19 3.57 9.78 4.73
N THR A 20 4.26 10.63 3.98
CA THR A 20 3.67 11.45 2.91
C THR A 20 3.25 10.57 1.73
N GLN A 21 2.42 11.11 0.82
CA GLN A 21 2.03 10.39 -0.40
C GLN A 21 3.26 9.99 -1.23
N ARG A 22 4.28 10.85 -1.29
CA ARG A 22 5.51 10.57 -2.04
C ARG A 22 6.31 9.44 -1.38
N GLU A 23 6.55 9.53 -0.08
CA GLU A 23 7.31 8.49 0.64
C GLU A 23 6.60 7.14 0.58
N PHE A 24 5.27 7.10 0.67
CA PHE A 24 4.52 5.84 0.51
C PHE A 24 4.64 5.28 -0.91
N ALA A 25 4.51 6.14 -1.93
CA ALA A 25 4.66 5.77 -3.33
C ALA A 25 6.06 5.20 -3.61
N GLU A 26 7.10 5.86 -3.12
CA GLU A 26 8.49 5.43 -3.26
C GLU A 26 8.74 4.11 -2.51
N LYS A 27 8.34 4.03 -1.23
CA LYS A 27 8.57 2.86 -0.37
C LYS A 27 7.92 1.57 -0.88
N TYR A 28 6.76 1.68 -1.53
CA TYR A 28 5.99 0.53 -2.01
C TYR A 28 5.90 0.45 -3.54
N TYR A 29 6.79 1.16 -4.25
CA TYR A 29 6.92 1.11 -5.72
C TYR A 29 5.63 1.38 -6.47
N MET A 30 4.89 2.39 -6.03
CA MET A 30 3.65 2.83 -6.64
C MET A 30 3.83 4.20 -7.29
N GLU A 31 3.12 4.45 -8.38
CA GLU A 31 3.07 5.78 -8.99
C GLU A 31 2.30 6.76 -8.09
N ILE A 32 2.90 7.91 -7.80
CA ILE A 32 2.30 8.92 -6.90
C ILE A 32 0.94 9.41 -7.42
N GLU A 33 0.76 9.53 -8.73
CA GLU A 33 -0.52 9.95 -9.34
C GLU A 33 -1.59 8.87 -9.21
N THR A 34 -1.19 7.59 -9.27
CA THR A 34 -2.08 6.46 -9.01
C THR A 34 -2.52 6.44 -7.55
N LEU A 35 -1.58 6.63 -6.61
CA LEU A 35 -1.87 6.73 -5.17
C LEU A 35 -2.86 7.86 -4.88
N LYS A 36 -2.64 9.05 -5.45
CA LYS A 36 -3.55 10.20 -5.31
C LYS A 36 -4.95 9.89 -5.84
N SER A 37 -5.05 9.23 -6.98
CA SER A 37 -6.33 8.86 -7.59
C SER A 37 -7.12 7.91 -6.69
N TRP A 38 -6.44 6.96 -6.05
CA TRP A 38 -7.05 6.04 -5.07
C TRP A 38 -7.49 6.74 -3.78
N GLU A 39 -6.63 7.57 -3.18
CA GLU A 39 -6.99 8.30 -1.95
C GLU A 39 -8.14 9.32 -2.15
N GLN A 40 -8.37 9.75 -3.39
CA GLN A 40 -9.48 10.63 -3.77
C GLN A 40 -10.73 9.87 -4.22
N GLY A 41 -10.70 8.53 -4.29
CA GLY A 41 -11.81 7.71 -4.75
C GLY A 41 -12.11 7.82 -6.26
N LYS A 42 -11.20 8.39 -7.06
CA LYS A 42 -11.36 8.51 -8.52
C LYS A 42 -11.16 7.17 -9.23
N ARG A 43 -10.33 6.31 -8.66
CA ARG A 43 -10.07 4.93 -9.10
C ARG A 43 -9.95 4.04 -7.86
N SER A 44 -9.97 2.73 -8.08
CA SER A 44 -9.69 1.74 -7.04
C SER A 44 -8.43 0.93 -7.37
N PRO A 45 -7.69 0.43 -6.37
CA PRO A 45 -6.57 -0.48 -6.61
C PRO A 45 -7.06 -1.80 -7.23
N THR A 46 -6.18 -2.46 -7.98
CA THR A 46 -6.42 -3.84 -8.42
C THR A 46 -6.40 -4.79 -7.23
N ASP A 47 -6.98 -5.98 -7.38
CA ASP A 47 -7.01 -6.99 -6.31
C ASP A 47 -5.60 -7.33 -5.78
N ALA A 48 -4.60 -7.42 -6.67
CA ALA A 48 -3.21 -7.64 -6.26
C ALA A 48 -2.67 -6.51 -5.36
N VAL A 49 -3.00 -5.25 -5.67
CA VAL A 49 -2.60 -4.12 -4.84
C VAL A 49 -3.37 -4.11 -3.53
N LYS A 50 -4.68 -4.43 -3.53
CA LYS A 50 -5.45 -4.56 -2.29
C LYS A 50 -4.84 -5.61 -1.36
N LEU A 51 -4.39 -6.74 -1.90
CA LEU A 51 -3.68 -7.76 -1.13
C LEU A 51 -2.40 -7.19 -0.50
N LEU A 52 -1.59 -6.47 -1.28
CA LEU A 52 -0.38 -5.83 -0.77
C LEU A 52 -0.69 -4.82 0.35
N LEU A 53 -1.70 -3.97 0.17
CA LEU A 53 -2.14 -3.00 1.18
C LEU A 53 -2.61 -3.69 2.47
N PHE A 54 -3.37 -4.77 2.34
CA PHE A 54 -3.79 -5.59 3.47
C PHE A 54 -2.59 -6.18 4.23
N LEU A 55 -1.57 -6.67 3.52
CA LEU A 55 -0.35 -7.18 4.16
C LEU A 55 0.44 -6.06 4.85
N ILE A 56 0.59 -4.89 4.21
CA ILE A 56 1.26 -3.73 4.82
C ILE A 56 0.54 -3.31 6.11
N GLU A 57 -0.79 -3.34 6.12
CA GLU A 57 -1.59 -2.96 7.29
C GLU A 57 -1.43 -3.91 8.48
N ASN A 58 -1.35 -5.22 8.20
CA ASN A 58 -1.40 -6.27 9.23
C ASN A 58 -0.02 -6.82 9.62
N MET A 59 0.98 -6.71 8.75
CA MET A 59 2.36 -7.19 8.99
C MET A 59 3.43 -6.21 8.48
N PRO A 60 3.39 -4.91 8.88
CA PRO A 60 4.30 -3.90 8.34
C PRO A 60 5.78 -4.23 8.58
N LEU A 61 6.12 -4.76 9.76
CA LEU A 61 7.50 -5.12 10.11
C LEU A 61 8.06 -6.24 9.25
N ASP A 62 7.26 -7.24 8.90
CA ASP A 62 7.70 -8.36 8.06
C ASP A 62 7.86 -7.93 6.60
N ILE A 63 6.99 -7.04 6.12
CA ILE A 63 7.12 -6.43 4.79
C ILE A 63 8.39 -5.59 4.73
N GLU A 64 8.62 -4.71 5.71
CA GLU A 64 9.82 -3.85 5.76
C GLU A 64 11.11 -4.68 5.80
N LYS A 65 11.20 -5.65 6.71
CA LYS A 65 12.35 -6.57 6.78
C LYS A 65 12.59 -7.32 5.47
N THR A 66 11.51 -7.70 4.78
CA THR A 66 11.59 -8.38 3.50
C THR A 66 12.17 -7.46 2.43
N LEU A 67 11.64 -6.25 2.31
CA LEU A 67 12.12 -5.23 1.36
C LEU A 67 13.61 -4.93 1.60
N GLU A 68 14.01 -4.73 2.85
CA GLU A 68 15.41 -4.53 3.24
C GLU A 68 16.30 -5.73 2.89
N LYS A 69 15.87 -6.95 3.25
CA LYS A 69 16.63 -8.19 3.04
C LYS A 69 16.96 -8.44 1.57
N TYR A 70 16.06 -8.06 0.66
CA TYR A 70 16.24 -8.27 -0.78
C TYR A 70 16.75 -7.02 -1.51
N ASN A 71 17.16 -5.96 -0.79
CA ASN A 71 17.59 -4.68 -1.36
C ASN A 71 16.56 -4.09 -2.34
N ILE A 72 15.29 -4.28 -2.01
CA ILE A 72 14.15 -3.66 -2.66
C ILE A 72 13.88 -2.39 -1.83
N SER A 73 14.78 -1.41 -1.94
CA SER A 73 14.67 -0.08 -1.34
C SER A 73 14.87 1.01 -2.40
#